data_AF-A0A075I1U4-F1
#
_entry.id   AF-A0A075I1U4-F1
#
_cell.length_a   1.000
_cell.length_b   1.000
_cell.length_c   1.000
_cell.angle_alpha   90.00
_cell.angle_beta   90.00
_cell.angle_gamma   90.00
#
_symmetry.space_group_name_H-M   'P 1'
#
loop_
_entity.id
_entity.type
_entity.pdbx_description
1 polymer ?
#
loop_
_entity_poly.entity_id
_entity_poly.type
_entity_poly.pdbx_seq_one_letter_code
_entity_poly.pdbx_strand_id
1 'polypeptide(L)'
;MKIKNSPNFVASILCSSITNLERKGLDAMLLKPEHIIESFELLASGKIPKESLEIIFESIMSGKSENVSIAMQSTDVSSMDEAELNRILDKIIQNNMDLVKERGEHAVVTLMGIAMKEVRGKASGKMVNDLLRKKVSEL
;
A
#
# COMPACT_ATOMS: atom_id res chain seq x y z
N MET A 1 -24.63 4.51 -1.53
CA MET A 1 -23.21 4.14 -1.34
C MET A 1 -22.56 5.18 -0.43
N LYS A 2 -22.46 4.96 0.90
CA LYS A 2 -21.76 5.88 1.79
C LYS A 2 -20.26 5.63 1.63
N ILE A 3 -19.61 6.42 0.78
CA ILE A 3 -18.16 6.36 0.62
C ILE A 3 -17.55 6.83 1.94
N LYS A 4 -16.98 5.89 2.70
CA LYS A 4 -16.25 6.15 3.96
C LYS A 4 -14.87 6.80 3.72
N ASN A 5 -14.53 7.05 2.46
CA ASN A 5 -13.29 7.66 1.98
C ASN A 5 -13.52 9.15 1.72
N SER A 6 -12.51 9.99 1.97
CA SER A 6 -12.65 11.43 1.72
C SER A 6 -12.85 11.70 0.22
N PRO A 7 -13.71 12.66 -0.17
CA PRO A 7 -13.91 13.03 -1.57
C PRO A 7 -12.59 13.36 -2.29
N ASN A 8 -11.67 14.03 -1.59
CA ASN A 8 -10.34 14.36 -2.11
C ASN A 8 -9.51 13.09 -2.41
N PHE A 9 -9.61 12.05 -1.59
CA PHE A 9 -8.89 10.80 -1.83
C PHE A 9 -9.43 10.10 -3.08
N VAL A 10 -10.75 10.00 -3.23
CA VAL A 10 -11.38 9.41 -4.41
C VAL A 10 -10.99 10.18 -5.67
N ALA A 11 -11.08 11.50 -5.65
CA ALA A 11 -10.67 12.35 -6.77
C ALA A 11 -9.18 12.17 -7.10
N SER A 12 -8.31 12.07 -6.10
CA SER A 12 -6.88 11.84 -6.30
C SER A 12 -6.61 10.49 -6.97
N ILE A 13 -7.28 9.41 -6.55
CA ILE A 13 -7.09 8.09 -7.17
C ILE A 13 -7.56 8.11 -8.63
N LEU A 14 -8.76 8.66 -8.89
CA LEU A 14 -9.35 8.65 -10.23
C LEU A 14 -8.63 9.58 -11.20
N CYS A 15 -8.25 10.78 -10.76
CA CYS A 15 -7.67 11.79 -11.65
C CYS A 15 -6.14 11.78 -11.67
N SER A 16 -5.48 11.42 -10.56
CA SER A 16 -4.02 11.46 -10.47
C SER A 16 -3.42 10.08 -10.66
N SER A 17 -3.88 9.07 -9.92
CA SER A 17 -3.25 7.74 -9.96
C SER A 17 -3.46 7.04 -11.30
N ILE A 18 -4.70 7.01 -11.83
CA ILE A 18 -4.98 6.42 -13.16
C ILE A 18 -4.18 7.14 -14.26
N THR A 19 -4.21 8.47 -14.29
CA THR A 19 -3.44 9.24 -15.29
C THR A 19 -1.93 9.04 -15.15
N ASN A 20 -1.41 8.85 -13.94
CA ASN A 20 0.00 8.51 -13.74
C ASN A 20 0.33 7.10 -14.25
N LEU A 21 -0.59 6.14 -14.14
CA LEU A 21 -0.44 4.80 -14.70
C LEU A 21 -0.50 4.83 -16.24
N GLU A 22 -1.39 5.61 -16.84
CA GLU A 22 -1.42 5.85 -18.29
C GLU A 22 -0.10 6.44 -18.80
N ARG A 23 0.46 7.44 -18.08
CA ARG A 23 1.77 8.02 -18.42
C ARG A 23 2.92 7.02 -18.35
N LYS A 24 2.78 5.92 -17.61
CA LYS A 24 3.73 4.80 -17.59
C LYS A 24 3.54 3.81 -18.74
N GLY A 25 2.62 4.07 -19.66
CA GLY A 25 2.32 3.24 -20.83
C GLY A 25 1.32 2.13 -20.56
N LEU A 26 0.54 2.21 -19.47
CA LEU A 26 -0.52 1.24 -19.17
C LEU A 26 -1.85 1.65 -19.83
N ASP A 27 -2.69 0.67 -20.17
CA ASP A 27 -3.94 0.89 -20.89
C ASP A 27 -5.12 1.11 -19.93
N ALA A 28 -5.61 2.35 -19.85
CA ALA A 28 -6.78 2.69 -19.04
C ALA A 28 -8.09 2.09 -19.57
N MET A 29 -8.17 1.71 -20.84
CA MET A 29 -9.39 1.09 -21.40
C MET A 29 -9.67 -0.28 -20.77
N LEU A 30 -8.65 -0.94 -20.22
CA LEU A 30 -8.79 -2.20 -19.47
C LEU A 30 -9.43 -1.98 -18.09
N LEU A 31 -9.28 -0.77 -17.51
CA LEU A 31 -9.81 -0.45 -16.19
C LEU A 31 -11.27 0.01 -16.26
N LYS A 32 -12.19 -0.96 -16.25
CA LYS A 32 -13.63 -0.72 -16.31
C LYS A 32 -14.19 -0.09 -15.01
N PRO A 33 -15.34 0.61 -15.06
CA PRO A 33 -15.99 1.19 -13.89
C PRO A 33 -16.30 0.18 -12.77
N GLU A 34 -16.65 -1.06 -13.15
CA GLU A 34 -16.90 -2.17 -12.20
C GLU A 34 -15.67 -2.48 -11.33
N HIS A 35 -14.46 -2.47 -11.91
CA HIS A 35 -13.22 -2.69 -11.17
C HIS A 35 -12.96 -1.58 -10.14
N ILE A 36 -13.25 -0.34 -10.52
CA ILE A 36 -13.08 0.83 -9.65
C ILE A 36 -14.03 0.73 -8.46
N ILE A 37 -15.32 0.47 -8.72
CA ILE A 37 -16.36 0.33 -7.69
C ILE A 37 -15.99 -0.77 -6.70
N GLU A 38 -15.69 -1.98 -7.21
CA GLU A 38 -15.33 -3.12 -6.39
C GLU A 38 -14.09 -2.84 -5.53
N SER A 39 -13.05 -2.23 -6.10
CA SER A 39 -11.83 -1.89 -5.36
C SER A 39 -12.11 -0.92 -4.21
N PHE A 40 -12.97 0.09 -4.42
CA PHE A 40 -13.37 1.02 -3.36
C PHE A 40 -14.27 0.37 -2.29
N GLU A 41 -15.10 -0.61 -2.65
CA GLU A 41 -15.90 -1.38 -1.68
C GLU A 41 -15.01 -2.25 -0.79
N LEU A 42 -14.02 -2.92 -1.38
CA LEU A 42 -13.03 -3.70 -0.63
C LEU A 42 -12.25 -2.81 0.35
N LEU A 43 -11.82 -1.62 -0.11
CA LEU A 43 -11.18 -0.64 0.77
C LEU A 43 -12.12 -0.19 1.91
N ALA A 44 -13.38 0.12 1.60
CA ALA A 44 -14.35 0.56 2.59
C ALA A 44 -14.67 -0.52 3.64
N SER A 45 -14.57 -1.80 3.24
CA SER A 45 -14.74 -2.96 4.13
C SER A 45 -13.47 -3.34 4.91
N GLY A 46 -12.34 -2.67 4.66
CA GLY A 46 -11.06 -2.93 5.32
C GLY A 46 -10.33 -4.19 4.83
N LYS A 47 -10.81 -4.83 3.76
CA LYS A 47 -10.19 -6.03 3.16
C LYS A 47 -8.87 -5.75 2.46
N ILE A 48 -8.66 -4.50 2.04
CA ILE A 48 -7.41 -4.04 1.42
C ILE A 48 -6.99 -2.70 2.02
N PRO A 49 -5.67 -2.42 2.12
CA PRO A 49 -5.16 -1.10 2.46
C PRO A 49 -5.33 -0.13 1.27
N LYS A 50 -5.17 1.17 1.53
CA LYS A 50 -5.37 2.24 0.52
C LYS A 50 -4.40 2.11 -0.65
N GLU A 51 -3.18 1.69 -0.35
CA GLU A 51 -2.08 1.52 -1.28
C GLU A 51 -2.35 0.40 -2.32
N SER A 52 -3.22 -0.55 -1.99
CA SER A 52 -3.59 -1.65 -2.88
C SER A 52 -4.46 -1.20 -4.05
N LEU A 53 -5.15 -0.05 -3.96
CA LEU A 53 -5.93 0.47 -5.10
C LEU A 53 -5.04 0.71 -6.32
N GLU A 54 -3.90 1.37 -6.13
CA GLU A 54 -2.98 1.64 -7.24
C GLU A 54 -2.38 0.36 -7.81
N ILE A 55 -2.08 -0.61 -6.95
CA ILE A 55 -1.50 -1.90 -7.35
C ILE A 55 -2.52 -2.72 -8.16
N ILE A 56 -3.77 -2.76 -7.72
CA ILE A 56 -4.87 -3.44 -8.42
C ILE A 56 -5.07 -2.79 -9.80
N PHE A 57 -5.13 -1.46 -9.85
CA PHE A 57 -5.30 -0.73 -11.11
C PHE A 57 -4.10 -0.95 -12.05
N GLU A 58 -2.88 -0.92 -11.53
CA GLU A 58 -1.67 -1.23 -12.30
C GLU A 58 -1.72 -2.66 -12.89
N SER A 59 -2.16 -3.66 -12.11
CA SER A 59 -2.29 -5.03 -12.60
C SER A 59 -3.31 -5.18 -13.72
N ILE A 60 -4.47 -4.51 -13.59
CA ILE A 60 -5.52 -4.55 -14.60
C ILE A 60 -5.11 -3.77 -15.86
N MET A 61 -4.60 -2.55 -15.71
CA MET A 61 -4.17 -1.71 -16.84
C MET A 61 -2.93 -2.25 -17.57
N SER A 62 -2.14 -3.14 -16.94
CA SER A 62 -1.05 -3.87 -17.58
C SER A 62 -1.49 -5.16 -18.29
N GLY A 63 -2.78 -5.51 -18.22
CA GLY A 63 -3.32 -6.75 -18.80
C GLY A 63 -2.93 -8.02 -18.04
N LYS A 64 -2.30 -7.90 -16.87
CA LYS A 64 -1.91 -9.05 -16.03
C LYS A 64 -3.10 -9.65 -15.27
N SER A 65 -4.19 -8.91 -15.12
CA SER A 65 -5.37 -9.34 -14.39
C SER A 65 -6.63 -8.87 -15.08
N GLU A 66 -7.57 -9.80 -15.28
CA GLU A 66 -8.84 -9.51 -15.95
C GLU A 66 -9.88 -8.88 -15.00
N ASN A 67 -9.71 -9.02 -13.70
CA ASN A 67 -10.60 -8.50 -12.65
C ASN A 67 -9.86 -8.24 -11.34
N VAL A 68 -10.55 -7.61 -10.38
CA VAL A 68 -10.00 -7.22 -9.07
C VAL A 68 -9.58 -8.43 -8.23
N SER A 69 -10.34 -9.53 -8.26
CA SER A 69 -10.00 -10.74 -7.50
C SER A 69 -8.67 -11.34 -7.95
N ILE A 70 -8.45 -11.47 -9.27
CA ILE A 70 -7.19 -11.95 -9.83
C ILE A 70 -6.06 -10.96 -9.55
N ALA A 71 -6.31 -9.65 -9.66
CA ALA A 71 -5.33 -8.63 -9.30
C ALA A 71 -4.90 -8.77 -7.84
N MET A 72 -5.84 -9.05 -6.93
CA MET A 72 -5.53 -9.22 -5.53
C MET A 72 -4.66 -10.45 -5.24
N GLN A 73 -4.95 -11.58 -5.89
CA GLN A 73 -4.18 -12.81 -5.73
C GLN A 73 -2.77 -12.70 -6.32
N SER A 74 -2.66 -12.07 -7.49
CA SER A 74 -1.38 -11.95 -8.21
C SER A 74 -0.42 -10.91 -7.61
N THR A 75 -0.95 -9.94 -6.87
CA THR A 75 -0.15 -8.87 -6.25
C THR A 75 0.02 -9.02 -4.74
N ASP A 76 -0.48 -10.12 -4.16
CA ASP A 76 -0.36 -10.46 -2.75
C ASP A 76 -0.82 -9.32 -1.82
N VAL A 77 -1.82 -8.54 -2.27
CA VAL A 77 -2.30 -7.30 -1.64
C VAL A 77 -3.33 -7.55 -0.52
N SER A 78 -3.34 -8.75 0.05
CA SER A 78 -4.13 -9.07 1.23
C SER A 78 -3.62 -8.32 2.46
N SER A 79 -4.52 -8.00 3.38
CA SER A 79 -4.17 -7.42 4.67
C SER A 79 -3.29 -8.39 5.48
N MET A 80 -2.03 -8.01 5.68
CA MET A 80 -1.09 -8.67 6.60
C MET A 80 -1.55 -8.50 8.04
N ASP A 81 -1.34 -9.53 8.86
CA ASP A 81 -1.63 -9.45 10.29
C ASP A 81 -0.55 -8.64 11.04
N GLU A 82 -0.92 -8.11 12.21
CA GLU A 82 -0.02 -7.26 13.00
C GLU A 82 1.23 -8.00 13.49
N ALA A 83 1.14 -9.30 13.76
CA ALA A 83 2.26 -10.07 14.28
C ALA A 83 3.33 -10.32 13.21
N GLU A 84 2.91 -10.64 11.99
CA GLU A 84 3.78 -10.75 10.82
C GLU A 84 4.45 -9.41 10.52
N LEU A 85 3.68 -8.31 10.50
CA LEU A 85 4.23 -6.98 10.30
C LEU A 85 5.28 -6.64 11.36
N ASN A 86 5.00 -6.93 12.64
CA ASN A 86 5.97 -6.70 13.72
C ASN A 86 7.30 -7.43 13.48
N ARG A 87 7.26 -8.71 13.07
CA ARG A 87 8.47 -9.51 12.80
C ARG A 87 9.30 -8.92 11.66
N ILE A 88 8.65 -8.47 10.58
CA ILE A 88 9.33 -7.84 9.45
C ILE A 88 10.01 -6.55 9.91
N LEU A 89 9.30 -5.70 10.66
CA LEU A 89 9.86 -4.44 11.15
C LEU A 89 11.03 -4.66 12.13
N ASP A 90 10.94 -5.66 13.02
CA ASP A 90 12.02 -6.01 13.94
C ASP A 90 13.29 -6.42 13.17
N LYS A 91 13.13 -7.23 12.12
CA LYS A 91 14.25 -7.64 11.26
C LYS A 91 14.87 -6.46 10.51
N ILE A 92 14.05 -5.57 9.97
CA ILE A 92 14.52 -4.36 9.28
C ILE A 92 15.31 -3.47 10.24
N ILE A 93 14.79 -3.24 11.46
CA ILE A 93 15.46 -2.45 12.49
C ILE A 93 16.80 -3.10 12.88
N GLN A 94 16.81 -4.40 13.18
CA GLN A 94 18.04 -5.13 13.54
C GLN A 94 19.11 -5.04 12.45
N ASN A 95 18.72 -5.20 11.19
CA ASN A 95 19.66 -5.10 10.06
C ASN A 95 20.19 -3.67 9.81
N ASN A 96 19.55 -2.66 10.39
CA ASN A 96 19.90 -1.25 10.24
C ASN A 96 20.19 -0.60 11.60
N MET A 97 20.66 -1.38 12.58
CA MET A 97 20.84 -0.91 13.95
C MET A 97 21.83 0.24 14.06
N ASP A 98 22.89 0.24 13.24
CA ASP A 98 23.87 1.33 13.22
C ASP A 98 23.24 2.66 12.76
N LEU A 99 22.32 2.60 11.77
CA LEU A 99 21.55 3.76 11.32
C LEU A 99 20.65 4.30 12.43
N VAL A 100 20.02 3.40 13.21
CA VAL A 100 19.17 3.78 14.35
C VAL A 100 20.00 4.44 15.45
N LYS A 101 21.18 3.90 15.77
CA LYS A 101 22.10 4.50 16.75
C LYS A 101 22.63 5.86 16.31
N GLU A 102 22.93 6.04 15.03
CA GLU A 102 23.45 7.30 14.49
C GLU A 102 22.37 8.39 14.43
N ARG A 103 21.14 8.03 14.03
CA ARG A 103 20.11 9.01 13.66
C ARG A 103 18.86 9.02 14.54
N GLY A 104 18.71 8.06 15.44
CA GLY A 104 17.54 7.92 16.32
C GLY A 104 16.22 7.97 15.54
N GLU A 105 15.30 8.83 15.98
CA GLU A 105 14.02 9.10 15.32
C GLU A 105 14.13 9.48 13.83
N HIS A 106 15.23 10.11 13.40
CA HIS A 106 15.41 10.45 11.99
C HIS A 106 15.68 9.21 11.11
N ALA A 107 16.08 8.09 11.69
CA ALA A 107 16.21 6.81 10.98
C ALA A 107 14.85 6.32 10.46
N VAL A 108 13.74 6.65 11.13
CA VAL A 108 12.38 6.20 10.77
C VAL A 108 12.04 6.52 9.32
N VAL A 109 12.45 7.67 8.78
CA VAL A 109 12.19 8.04 7.38
C VAL A 109 12.84 7.06 6.41
N THR A 110 14.08 6.65 6.72
CA THR A 110 14.83 5.69 5.88
C THR A 110 14.27 4.28 6.05
N LEU A 111 14.01 3.87 7.29
CA LEU A 111 13.42 2.56 7.61
C LEU A 111 12.03 2.40 7.00
N MET A 112 11.23 3.47 6.93
CA MET A 112 9.94 3.47 6.24
C MET A 112 10.10 3.15 4.76
N GLY A 113 11.10 3.72 4.09
CA GLY A 113 11.39 3.41 2.69
C GLY A 113 11.78 1.95 2.47
N ILE A 114 12.51 1.35 3.42
CA ILE A 114 12.90 -0.07 3.39
C ILE A 114 11.67 -0.95 3.64
N ALA A 115 10.93 -0.68 4.71
CA ALA A 115 9.72 -1.42 5.07
C ALA A 115 8.68 -1.39 3.95
N MET A 116 8.41 -0.22 3.37
CA MET A 116 7.46 -0.11 2.27
C MET A 116 7.89 -0.84 1.01
N LYS A 117 9.17 -1.14 0.78
CA LYS A 117 9.55 -2.03 -0.32
C LYS A 117 9.12 -3.47 -0.08
N GLU A 118 9.02 -3.88 1.19
CA GLU A 118 8.71 -5.25 1.58
C GLU A 118 7.20 -5.47 1.84
N VAL A 119 6.52 -4.47 2.42
CA VAL A 119 5.12 -4.60 2.90
C VAL A 119 4.11 -3.74 2.15
N ARG A 120 4.50 -2.96 1.13
CA ARG A 120 3.55 -2.16 0.35
C ARG A 120 2.50 -3.04 -0.28
N GLY A 121 1.23 -2.64 -0.13
CA GLY A 121 0.08 -3.41 -0.59
C GLY A 121 -0.40 -4.47 0.39
N LYS A 122 0.44 -4.85 1.37
CA LYS A 122 0.12 -5.82 2.42
C LYS A 122 -0.29 -5.16 3.73
N ALA A 123 0.36 -4.04 4.05
CA ALA A 123 0.06 -3.24 5.23
C ALA A 123 -0.16 -1.77 4.87
N SER A 124 -0.97 -1.06 5.67
CA SER A 124 -1.16 0.38 5.48
C SER A 124 0.10 1.14 5.90
N GLY A 125 0.50 2.15 5.12
CA GLY A 125 1.70 2.93 5.44
C GLY A 125 1.60 3.65 6.80
N LYS A 126 0.37 3.99 7.24
CA LYS A 126 0.13 4.52 8.58
C LYS A 126 0.54 3.52 9.67
N MET A 127 0.04 2.28 9.60
CA MET A 127 0.34 1.25 10.58
C MET A 127 1.85 0.93 10.64
N VAL A 128 2.51 0.88 9.49
CA VAL A 128 3.96 0.69 9.38
C VAL A 128 4.72 1.83 10.10
N ASN A 129 4.36 3.08 9.82
CA ASN A 129 4.99 4.25 10.43
C ASN A 129 4.76 4.28 11.96
N ASP A 130 3.53 4.05 12.41
CA ASP A 130 3.18 4.05 13.83
C ASP A 130 3.99 3.00 14.60
N LEU A 131 4.11 1.78 14.05
CA LEU A 131 4.91 0.70 14.66
C LEU A 131 6.42 0.96 14.62
N LEU A 132 6.95 1.45 13.49
CA LEU A 132 8.38 1.79 13.36
C LEU A 132 8.80 2.84 14.38
N ARG A 133 8.01 3.92 14.53
CA ARG A 133 8.27 4.97 15.53
C ARG A 133 8.28 4.42 16.93
N LYS A 134 7.26 3.64 17.28
CA LYS A 134 7.17 3.01 18.60
C LYS A 134 8.42 2.19 18.90
N LYS A 135 8.79 1.27 18.00
CA LYS A 135 9.96 0.40 18.18
C LYS A 135 11.27 1.17 18.27
N VAL A 136 11.47 2.18 17.42
CA VAL A 136 12.69 3.01 17.45
C VAL A 136 12.78 3.85 18.73
N SER A 137 11.66 4.37 19.23
CA SER A 137 11.63 5.14 20.48
C SER A 137 11.88 4.32 21.75
N GLU A 138 11.67 2.99 21.67
CA GLU A 138 11.87 2.04 22.77
C GLU A 138 13.30 1.43 22.79
N LEU A 139 14.15 1.78 21.82
CA LEU A 139 15.55 1.35 21.69
C LEU A 139 16.53 2.35 22.33
#